data_AF-I3SNW6-F1
#
_entry.id   AF-I3SNW6-F1
#
_cell.length_a   1.000
_cell.length_b   1.000
_cell.length_c   1.000
_cell.angle_alpha   90.00
_cell.angle_beta   90.00
_cell.angle_gamma   90.00
#
_symmetry.space_group_name_H-M   'P 1'
#
loop_
_entity.id
_entity.type
_entity.pdbx_description
1 polymer ?
#
loop_
_entity_poly.entity_id
_entity_poly.type
_entity_poly.pdbx_seq_one_letter_code
_entity_poly.pdbx_strand_id
1 'polypeptide(L)'
;MWWNALVEGFSAGGGISSGITSGPLRGLIGSFAYSHRNVFGRNQKLNISLERGQIDSIFRINYTDPWIQGDDKRTSRTIMIQNSRTPGTIVHGNVDGNSSLTIGRITGGMEFSRPIRPKWSGTAGLIFQRAGVRDDKGDPIIKDCYSSPLTASGNAHDDTLLAKIETVYTGSGDHGSSMFVPNVEQGLPLLSEWLSFTRVNTRARKGVEIGPARILLSLSGGHVKGNFSPYEAFAIGGTNSVRGYEEGGVGSGRSYVVGSGEISFPMFGPVEGVVFSDYGTDLGSGPTVPGDPAGARGKPGSGHGYGFGIRVDSPLGPLRLEYAFNDQKDKRFHFGVGHRN
;
A
#
# COMPACT_ATOMS: atom_id res chain seq x y z
N MET A 1 -25.04 21.22 30.41
CA MET A 1 -24.63 22.12 29.31
C MET A 1 -23.31 21.57 28.78
N TRP A 2 -23.36 20.75 27.73
CA TRP A 2 -22.19 19.99 27.25
C TRP A 2 -21.37 20.85 26.30
N TRP A 3 -20.07 20.96 26.58
CA TRP A 3 -19.10 21.72 25.80
C TRP A 3 -18.93 21.11 24.40
N ASN A 4 -19.35 21.84 23.36
CA ASN A 4 -18.93 21.60 21.98
C ASN A 4 -17.51 22.13 21.82
N ALA A 5 -16.51 21.30 22.11
CA ALA A 5 -15.13 21.61 21.77
C ALA A 5 -14.95 21.43 20.26
N LEU A 6 -14.86 22.55 19.53
CA LEU A 6 -14.31 22.60 18.17
C LEU A 6 -12.83 22.25 18.28
N VAL A 7 -12.47 21.04 17.85
CA VAL A 7 -11.06 20.62 17.79
C VAL A 7 -10.63 20.61 16.34
N GLU A 8 -10.01 21.73 15.95
CA GLU A 8 -9.22 21.81 14.73
C GLU A 8 -7.80 21.33 15.03
N GLY A 9 -7.27 20.47 14.16
CA GLY A 9 -5.93 19.92 14.31
C GLY A 9 -5.14 20.10 13.02
N PHE A 10 -3.97 20.70 13.14
CA PHE A 10 -2.94 20.69 12.11
C PHE A 10 -1.87 19.69 12.52
N SER A 11 -1.46 18.84 11.58
CA SER A 11 -0.28 18.00 11.76
C SER A 11 0.60 18.15 10.53
N ALA A 12 1.84 18.56 10.74
CA ALA A 12 2.88 18.50 9.74
C ALA A 12 3.93 17.49 10.22
N GLY A 13 4.33 16.58 9.33
CA GLY A 13 5.32 15.55 9.62
C GLY A 13 6.28 15.39 8.46
N GLY A 14 7.57 15.32 8.75
CA GLY A 14 8.58 14.89 7.79
C GLY A 14 8.98 13.45 8.09
N GLY A 15 9.04 12.62 7.07
CA GLY A 15 9.50 11.24 7.17
C GLY A 15 10.46 10.90 6.04
N ILE A 16 11.07 9.73 6.10
CA ILE A 16 11.81 9.15 4.98
C ILE A 16 11.05 7.87 4.61
N SER A 17 10.47 7.80 3.42
CA SER A 17 9.99 6.56 2.82
C SER A 17 11.15 5.78 2.23
N SER A 18 11.11 4.46 2.43
CA SER A 18 11.84 3.55 1.54
C SER A 18 11.00 3.18 0.33
N GLY A 19 11.71 3.01 -0.78
CA GLY A 19 11.17 3.15 -2.13
C GLY A 19 11.56 4.55 -2.60
N ILE A 20 12.53 4.76 -3.48
CA ILE A 20 12.55 4.18 -4.83
C ILE A 20 13.97 4.11 -5.42
N THR A 21 15.04 4.53 -4.74
CA THR A 21 16.38 4.51 -5.38
C THR A 21 17.51 4.29 -4.40
N SER A 22 18.61 3.69 -4.88
CA SER A 22 19.91 3.71 -4.23
C SER A 22 20.36 5.17 -4.03
N GLY A 23 20.29 5.66 -2.80
CA GLY A 23 20.73 7.01 -2.45
C GLY A 23 20.29 7.41 -1.04
N PRO A 24 21.20 7.89 -0.18
CA PRO A 24 20.91 8.18 1.24
C PRO A 24 19.92 9.34 1.48
N LEU A 25 19.54 10.10 0.44
CA LEU A 25 18.71 11.32 0.54
C LEU A 25 17.46 11.32 -0.35
N ARG A 26 17.16 10.23 -1.08
CA ARG A 26 16.10 10.20 -2.11
C ARG A 26 14.73 9.68 -1.63
N GLY A 27 14.60 9.38 -0.35
CA GLY A 27 13.38 8.89 0.28
C GLY A 27 12.59 9.92 1.09
N LEU A 28 12.92 11.21 1.09
CA LEU A 28 12.24 12.16 1.99
C LEU A 28 10.79 12.42 1.55
N ILE A 29 9.82 12.22 2.45
CA ILE A 29 8.41 12.57 2.28
C ILE A 29 8.05 13.67 3.28
N GLY A 30 7.53 14.77 2.77
CA GLY A 30 6.79 15.75 3.57
C GLY A 30 5.32 15.38 3.60
N SER A 31 4.70 15.44 4.79
CA SER A 31 3.27 15.26 4.97
C SER A 31 2.69 16.47 5.70
N PHE A 32 1.55 16.94 5.22
CA PHE A 32 0.72 17.95 5.86
C PHE A 32 -0.69 17.42 5.91
N ALA A 33 -1.32 17.43 7.08
CA ALA A 33 -2.71 17.09 7.23
C ALA A 33 -3.43 18.12 8.09
N TYR A 34 -4.61 18.51 7.62
CA TYR A 34 -5.56 19.35 8.31
C TYR A 34 -6.81 18.53 8.60
N SER A 35 -7.19 18.46 9.87
CA SER A 35 -8.39 17.75 10.32
C SER A 35 -9.30 18.71 11.08
N HIS A 36 -10.52 18.88 10.59
CA HIS A 36 -11.59 19.60 11.29
C HIS A 36 -12.64 18.60 11.78
N ARG A 37 -12.86 18.57 13.09
CA ARG A 37 -13.93 17.77 13.72
C ARG A 37 -15.15 18.65 13.99
N ASN A 38 -16.33 18.06 13.89
CA ASN A 38 -17.61 18.74 14.08
C ASN A 38 -17.97 19.76 12.99
N VAL A 39 -17.71 19.41 11.73
CA VAL A 39 -18.11 20.25 10.57
C VAL A 39 -19.62 20.53 10.67
N PHE A 40 -20.01 21.81 10.57
CA PHE A 40 -21.39 22.28 10.66
C PHE A 40 -22.15 21.92 11.96
N GLY A 41 -21.44 21.57 13.05
CA GLY A 41 -22.08 21.17 14.31
C GLY A 41 -22.72 19.77 14.28
N ARG A 42 -22.37 18.92 13.30
CA ARG A 42 -22.97 17.60 13.08
C ARG A 42 -22.09 16.41 13.49
N ASN A 43 -21.03 16.65 14.25
CA ASN A 43 -20.01 15.66 14.62
C ASN A 43 -19.36 14.94 13.42
N GLN A 44 -19.32 15.60 12.27
CA GLN A 44 -18.70 15.11 11.05
C GLN A 44 -17.23 15.52 11.00
N LYS A 45 -16.39 14.74 10.32
CA LYS A 45 -14.94 14.98 10.24
C LYS A 45 -14.54 15.26 8.81
N LEU A 46 -13.86 16.38 8.59
CA LEU A 46 -13.16 16.67 7.34
C LEU A 46 -11.66 16.48 7.58
N ASN A 47 -10.99 15.74 6.70
CA ASN A 47 -9.55 15.56 6.71
C ASN A 47 -8.98 15.83 5.32
N ILE A 48 -8.06 16.76 5.23
CA ILE A 48 -7.32 17.11 4.01
C ILE A 48 -5.87 16.76 4.27
N SER A 49 -5.30 15.84 3.49
CA SER A 49 -3.90 15.44 3.61
C SER A 49 -3.16 15.61 2.29
N LEU A 50 -1.98 16.20 2.36
CA LEU A 50 -1.00 16.32 1.29
C LEU A 50 0.27 15.60 1.73
N GLU A 51 0.66 14.57 0.99
CA GLU A 51 1.94 13.89 1.11
C GLU A 51 2.72 14.15 -0.18
N ARG A 52 3.99 14.52 -0.06
CA ARG A 52 4.87 14.81 -1.19
C ARG A 52 6.27 14.29 -0.91
N GLY A 53 6.67 13.28 -1.67
CA GLY A 53 8.05 12.83 -1.82
C GLY A 53 8.71 13.42 -3.07
N GLN A 54 9.85 12.84 -3.46
CA GLN A 54 10.58 13.26 -4.66
C GLN A 54 9.85 12.88 -5.96
N ILE A 55 9.24 11.69 -6.00
CA ILE A 55 8.47 11.18 -7.14
C ILE A 55 6.99 11.06 -6.75
N ASP A 56 6.74 10.60 -5.52
CA ASP A 56 5.40 10.32 -5.04
C ASP A 56 4.70 11.58 -4.55
N SER A 57 3.42 11.70 -4.85
CA SER A 57 2.58 12.72 -4.24
C SER A 57 1.17 12.20 -4.07
N ILE A 58 0.54 12.50 -2.94
CA ILE A 58 -0.82 12.10 -2.63
C ILE A 58 -1.51 13.31 -2.04
N PHE A 59 -2.54 13.79 -2.72
CA PHE A 59 -3.49 14.74 -2.18
C PHE A 59 -4.82 14.03 -1.95
N ARG A 60 -5.36 14.11 -0.74
CA ARG A 60 -6.58 13.40 -0.34
C ARG A 60 -7.48 14.31 0.49
N ILE A 61 -8.76 14.26 0.17
CA ILE A 61 -9.84 14.87 0.95
C ILE A 61 -10.79 13.75 1.37
N ASN A 62 -10.96 13.60 2.68
CA ASN A 62 -11.87 12.65 3.29
C ASN A 62 -12.92 13.41 4.11
N TYR A 63 -14.18 13.15 3.82
CA TYR A 63 -15.29 13.60 4.64
C TYR A 63 -15.98 12.38 5.25
N THR A 64 -15.93 12.28 6.57
CA THR A 64 -16.44 11.14 7.33
C THR A 64 -17.61 11.57 8.22
N ASP A 65 -18.71 10.86 8.04
CA ASP A 65 -19.88 10.86 8.90
C ASP A 65 -19.81 9.61 9.79
N PRO A 66 -19.40 9.74 11.06
CA PRO A 66 -19.10 8.57 11.90
C PRO A 66 -20.33 7.77 12.32
N TRP A 67 -21.51 8.39 12.33
CA TRP A 67 -22.77 7.79 12.76
C TRP A 67 -23.90 8.31 11.87
N ILE A 68 -24.18 7.60 10.78
CA ILE A 68 -25.22 8.02 9.85
C ILE A 68 -26.55 8.08 10.60
N GLN A 69 -27.09 9.29 10.74
CA GLN A 69 -28.42 9.56 11.31
C GLN A 69 -28.66 8.96 12.72
N GLY A 70 -27.60 8.76 13.51
CA GLY A 70 -27.72 8.18 14.86
C GLY A 70 -27.93 6.67 14.88
N ASP A 71 -27.55 5.94 13.82
CA ASP A 71 -27.64 4.47 13.74
C ASP A 71 -26.90 3.78 14.90
N ASP A 72 -27.65 2.97 15.68
CA ASP A 72 -27.14 2.17 16.80
C ASP A 72 -26.03 1.18 16.38
N LYS A 73 -25.96 0.83 15.09
CA LYS A 73 -24.97 -0.11 14.54
C LYS A 73 -23.60 0.51 14.26
N ARG A 74 -23.40 1.77 14.62
CA ARG A 74 -22.13 2.50 14.44
C ARG A 74 -21.67 2.53 12.97
N THR A 75 -22.64 2.62 12.05
CA THR A 75 -22.34 2.70 10.63
C THR A 75 -21.75 4.07 10.30
N SER A 76 -20.52 4.05 9.82
CA SER A 76 -19.82 5.23 9.32
C SER A 76 -19.90 5.29 7.80
N ARG A 77 -19.92 6.51 7.26
CA ARG A 77 -19.79 6.78 5.83
C ARG A 77 -18.61 7.71 5.60
N THR A 78 -17.76 7.38 4.65
CA THR A 78 -16.66 8.22 4.20
C THR A 78 -16.80 8.51 2.72
N ILE A 79 -16.78 9.79 2.36
CA ILE A 79 -16.63 10.25 0.97
C ILE A 79 -15.17 10.65 0.80
N MET A 80 -14.54 10.13 -0.24
CA MET A 80 -13.12 10.32 -0.51
C MET A 80 -12.91 10.85 -1.92
N ILE A 81 -12.02 11.84 -2.05
CA ILE A 81 -11.41 12.24 -3.31
C ILE A 81 -9.90 12.21 -3.09
N GLN A 82 -9.18 11.52 -3.97
CA GLN A 82 -7.72 11.46 -3.93
C GLN A 82 -7.15 11.63 -5.33
N ASN A 83 -6.11 12.46 -5.43
CA ASN A 83 -5.21 12.52 -6.57
C ASN A 83 -3.84 12.05 -6.11
N SER A 84 -3.28 11.03 -6.76
CA SER A 84 -1.97 10.49 -6.42
C SER A 84 -1.10 10.26 -7.64
N ARG A 85 0.20 10.51 -7.49
CA ARG A 85 1.26 10.15 -8.43
C ARG A 85 2.18 9.16 -7.71
N THR A 86 2.38 8.00 -8.32
CA THR A 86 3.27 6.94 -7.81
C THR A 86 4.30 6.57 -8.87
N PRO A 87 5.39 5.88 -8.55
CA PRO A 87 6.42 5.49 -9.50
C PRO A 87 5.91 4.30 -10.31
N GLY A 88 6.04 4.37 -11.63
CA GLY A 88 5.77 3.26 -12.54
C GLY A 88 6.85 2.17 -12.48
N THR A 89 8.03 2.50 -11.95
CA THR A 89 9.20 1.60 -11.90
C THR A 89 8.97 0.33 -11.06
N ILE A 90 8.00 0.35 -10.15
CA ILE A 90 7.64 -0.79 -9.32
C ILE A 90 7.15 -1.97 -10.19
N VAL A 91 6.35 -1.69 -11.21
CA VAL A 91 5.89 -2.70 -12.17
C VAL A 91 6.81 -2.71 -13.40
N HIS A 92 7.10 -1.54 -13.94
CA HIS A 92 7.77 -1.34 -15.22
C HIS A 92 9.28 -1.07 -15.11
N GLY A 93 9.92 -1.39 -13.99
CA GLY A 93 11.38 -1.30 -13.82
C GLY A 93 11.96 0.09 -14.12
N ASN A 94 13.29 0.20 -14.10
CA ASN A 94 13.95 1.39 -14.62
C ASN A 94 14.08 1.27 -16.15
N VAL A 95 13.84 2.36 -16.88
CA VAL A 95 14.01 2.40 -18.34
C VAL A 95 15.46 2.75 -18.63
N ASP A 96 16.14 1.95 -19.46
CA ASP A 96 17.45 2.32 -20.02
C ASP A 96 17.30 3.59 -20.87
N GLY A 97 17.61 4.73 -20.25
CA GLY A 97 17.36 6.06 -20.83
C GLY A 97 16.48 6.94 -19.97
N ASN A 98 16.87 7.15 -18.71
CA ASN A 98 16.59 8.30 -17.83
C ASN A 98 15.15 8.85 -17.78
N SER A 99 14.13 8.07 -18.17
CA SER A 99 12.72 8.47 -18.15
C SER A 99 12.01 7.82 -16.97
N SER A 100 11.73 8.59 -15.92
CA SER A 100 10.98 8.09 -14.77
C SER A 100 9.49 8.00 -15.12
N LEU A 101 9.01 6.77 -15.27
CA LEU A 101 7.59 6.52 -15.46
C LEU A 101 6.86 6.81 -14.15
N THR A 102 5.74 7.52 -14.24
CA THR A 102 4.88 7.80 -13.09
C THR A 102 3.44 7.44 -13.42
N ILE A 103 2.73 6.89 -12.45
CA ILE A 103 1.31 6.52 -12.59
C ILE A 103 0.49 7.59 -11.87
N GLY A 104 -0.28 8.35 -12.63
CA GLY A 104 -1.26 9.30 -12.10
C GLY A 104 -2.59 8.60 -11.87
N ARG A 105 -3.18 8.76 -10.68
CA ARG A 105 -4.48 8.22 -10.31
C ARG A 105 -5.36 9.31 -9.72
N ILE A 106 -6.56 9.44 -10.25
CA ILE A 106 -7.64 10.22 -9.65
C ILE A 106 -8.69 9.21 -9.18
N THR A 107 -9.03 9.28 -7.91
CA THR A 107 -9.98 8.38 -7.26
C THR A 107 -11.04 9.19 -6.54
N GLY A 108 -12.28 8.76 -6.64
CA GLY A 108 -13.42 9.40 -6.01
C GLY A 108 -14.44 8.35 -5.64
N GLY A 109 -14.92 8.34 -4.40
CA GLY A 109 -15.80 7.26 -3.97
C GLY A 109 -16.44 7.47 -2.62
N MET A 110 -17.26 6.49 -2.26
CA MET A 110 -17.93 6.42 -0.97
C MET A 110 -17.74 5.03 -0.38
N GLU A 111 -17.38 4.98 0.89
CA GLU A 111 -17.24 3.75 1.68
C GLU A 111 -18.15 3.81 2.91
N PHE A 112 -18.75 2.69 3.24
CA PHE A 112 -19.55 2.48 4.44
C PHE A 112 -18.86 1.43 5.29
N SER A 113 -18.54 1.76 6.55
CA SER A 113 -17.88 0.84 7.45
C SER A 113 -18.64 0.67 8.75
N ARG A 114 -18.79 -0.57 9.22
CA ARG A 114 -19.44 -0.88 10.49
C ARG A 114 -18.80 -2.08 11.20
N PRO A 115 -18.83 -2.12 12.53
CA PRO A 115 -18.60 -3.36 13.29
C PRO A 115 -19.70 -4.38 12.96
N ILE A 116 -19.33 -5.59 12.52
CA ILE A 116 -20.29 -6.66 12.19
C ILE A 116 -20.47 -7.60 13.39
N ARG A 117 -19.37 -7.93 14.07
CA ARG A 117 -19.31 -8.78 15.27
C ARG A 117 -18.17 -8.27 16.17
N PRO A 118 -18.08 -8.69 17.45
CA PRO A 118 -16.89 -8.42 18.25
C PRO A 118 -15.63 -8.81 17.48
N LYS A 119 -14.62 -7.92 17.45
CA LYS A 119 -13.35 -8.07 16.71
C LYS A 119 -13.44 -8.01 15.18
N TRP A 120 -14.63 -7.94 14.59
CA TRP A 120 -14.84 -7.92 13.15
C TRP A 120 -15.47 -6.60 12.71
N SER A 121 -14.78 -5.84 11.86
CA SER A 121 -15.35 -4.71 11.13
C SER A 121 -15.43 -5.04 9.64
N GLY A 122 -16.45 -4.53 8.97
CA GLY A 122 -16.59 -4.66 7.52
C GLY A 122 -16.81 -3.31 6.88
N THR A 123 -16.27 -3.17 5.68
CA THR A 123 -16.34 -1.98 4.85
C THR A 123 -16.84 -2.38 3.47
N ALA A 124 -17.82 -1.65 2.94
CA ALA A 124 -18.30 -1.78 1.58
C ALA A 124 -18.26 -0.42 0.89
N GLY A 125 -17.83 -0.35 -0.37
CA GLY A 125 -17.69 0.93 -1.05
C GLY A 125 -17.82 0.87 -2.57
N LEU A 126 -18.07 2.02 -3.16
CA LEU A 126 -18.04 2.26 -4.59
C LEU A 126 -17.02 3.37 -4.88
N ILE A 127 -16.05 3.06 -5.73
CA ILE A 127 -14.89 3.93 -6.00
C ILE A 127 -14.70 4.04 -7.51
N PHE A 128 -14.85 5.24 -8.05
CA PHE A 128 -14.39 5.56 -9.39
C PHE A 128 -12.89 5.80 -9.37
N GLN A 129 -12.17 5.23 -10.32
CA GLN A 129 -10.74 5.43 -10.52
C GLN A 129 -10.45 5.70 -12.00
N ARG A 130 -9.69 6.78 -12.24
CA ARG A 130 -9.05 7.08 -13.52
C ARG A 130 -7.54 7.00 -13.33
N ALA A 131 -6.87 6.12 -14.04
CA ALA A 131 -5.44 5.89 -13.90
C ALA A 131 -4.73 5.93 -15.26
N GLY A 132 -3.49 6.40 -15.31
CA GLY A 132 -2.68 6.34 -16.52
C GLY A 132 -1.22 6.62 -16.25
N VAL A 133 -0.36 6.24 -17.20
CA VAL A 133 1.09 6.39 -17.08
C VAL A 133 1.52 7.68 -17.77
N ARG A 134 2.46 8.39 -17.14
CA ARG A 134 3.04 9.64 -17.60
C ARG A 134 4.56 9.57 -17.56
N ASP A 135 5.20 10.26 -18.49
CA ASP A 135 6.65 10.44 -18.50
C ASP A 135 7.11 11.52 -17.49
N ASP A 136 8.40 11.88 -17.56
CA ASP A 136 9.00 12.92 -16.72
C ASP A 136 8.44 14.32 -16.97
N LYS A 137 8.04 14.60 -18.22
CA LYS A 137 7.46 15.88 -18.64
C LYS A 137 5.99 15.99 -18.22
N GLY A 138 5.38 14.87 -17.85
CA GLY A 138 3.96 14.77 -17.50
C GLY A 138 3.07 14.40 -18.67
N ASP A 139 3.65 14.09 -19.82
CA ASP A 139 2.93 13.68 -21.02
C ASP A 139 2.47 12.22 -20.89
N PRO A 140 1.25 11.89 -21.35
CA PRO A 140 0.72 10.54 -21.25
C PRO A 140 1.49 9.58 -22.17
N ILE A 141 1.83 8.41 -21.63
CA ILE A 141 2.53 7.35 -22.36
C ILE A 141 1.76 6.03 -22.22
N ILE A 142 1.59 5.34 -23.35
CA ILE A 142 0.77 4.12 -23.44
C ILE A 142 1.60 2.85 -23.68
N LYS A 143 2.89 2.98 -24.00
CA LYS A 143 3.82 1.86 -24.22
C LYS A 143 5.17 2.13 -23.58
N ASP A 144 5.83 1.08 -23.11
CA ASP A 144 7.20 1.18 -22.59
C ASP A 144 8.25 1.07 -23.70
N CYS A 145 9.53 1.15 -23.32
CA CYS A 145 10.68 1.02 -24.24
C CYS A 145 10.75 -0.35 -24.94
N TYR A 146 10.13 -1.39 -24.39
CA TYR A 146 10.01 -2.72 -24.99
C TYR A 146 8.75 -2.85 -25.86
N SER A 147 8.05 -1.75 -26.13
CA SER A 147 6.75 -1.71 -26.82
C SER A 147 5.62 -2.45 -26.09
N SER A 148 5.79 -2.74 -24.81
CA SER A 148 4.78 -3.36 -23.96
C SER A 148 3.70 -2.33 -23.60
N PRO A 149 2.40 -2.70 -23.61
CA PRO A 149 1.34 -1.80 -23.20
C PRO A 149 1.51 -1.37 -21.75
N LEU A 150 1.20 -0.11 -21.46
CA LEU A 150 1.16 0.49 -20.13
C LEU A 150 -0.27 0.67 -19.61
N THR A 151 -1.25 0.75 -20.51
CA THR A 151 -2.69 0.82 -20.23
C THR A 151 -3.39 -0.38 -20.88
N ALA A 152 -4.52 -0.83 -20.31
CA ALA A 152 -5.27 -1.95 -20.89
C ALA A 152 -6.16 -1.50 -22.06
N SER A 153 -6.72 -0.29 -21.97
CA SER A 153 -7.59 0.29 -23.02
C SER A 153 -6.82 0.72 -24.27
N GLY A 154 -5.50 0.91 -24.16
CA GLY A 154 -4.69 1.53 -25.22
C GLY A 154 -4.84 3.05 -25.32
N ASN A 155 -5.66 3.66 -24.47
CA ASN A 155 -5.81 5.11 -24.34
C ASN A 155 -4.80 5.67 -23.31
N ALA A 156 -4.72 7.00 -23.22
CA ALA A 156 -3.89 7.70 -22.24
C ALA A 156 -4.25 7.36 -20.78
N HIS A 157 -5.50 6.97 -20.54
CA HIS A 157 -6.03 6.63 -19.24
C HIS A 157 -6.98 5.44 -19.32
N ASP A 158 -7.02 4.64 -18.27
CA ASP A 158 -8.05 3.64 -18.03
C ASP A 158 -8.99 4.10 -16.92
N ASP A 159 -10.28 3.91 -17.15
CA ASP A 159 -11.34 4.21 -16.20
C ASP A 159 -11.91 2.92 -15.61
N THR A 160 -12.29 2.95 -14.34
CA THR A 160 -12.95 1.83 -13.68
C THR A 160 -13.87 2.32 -12.55
N LEU A 161 -14.96 1.60 -12.32
CA LEU A 161 -15.78 1.74 -11.12
C LEU A 161 -15.66 0.44 -10.31
N LEU A 162 -15.08 0.56 -9.13
CA LEU A 162 -14.79 -0.55 -8.23
C LEU A 162 -15.87 -0.67 -7.16
N ALA A 163 -16.50 -1.84 -7.07
CA ALA A 163 -17.21 -2.26 -5.88
C ALA A 163 -16.25 -2.99 -4.95
N LYS A 164 -16.05 -2.46 -3.75
CA LYS A 164 -15.11 -2.98 -2.74
C LYS A 164 -15.86 -3.56 -1.57
N ILE A 165 -15.43 -4.73 -1.11
CA ILE A 165 -15.81 -5.31 0.17
C ILE A 165 -14.52 -5.69 0.91
N GLU A 166 -14.36 -5.16 2.10
CA GLU A 166 -13.23 -5.46 2.98
C GLU A 166 -13.76 -5.87 4.34
N THR A 167 -13.11 -6.85 4.95
CA THR A 167 -13.42 -7.24 6.31
C THR A 167 -12.12 -7.31 7.09
N VAL A 168 -12.13 -6.82 8.33
CA VAL A 168 -10.97 -6.76 9.20
C VAL A 168 -11.32 -7.48 10.49
N TYR A 169 -10.56 -8.53 10.79
CA TYR A 169 -10.52 -9.16 12.09
C TYR A 169 -9.30 -8.68 12.87
N THR A 170 -9.52 -8.22 14.10
CA THR A 170 -8.45 -7.87 15.04
C THR A 170 -8.66 -8.56 16.38
N GLY A 171 -7.76 -9.47 16.72
CA GLY A 171 -7.75 -10.13 18.02
C GLY A 171 -6.49 -9.79 18.79
N SER A 172 -6.61 -9.10 19.91
CA SER A 172 -5.56 -8.99 20.93
C SER A 172 -5.92 -9.86 22.14
N GLY A 173 -4.90 -10.38 22.82
CA GLY A 173 -4.99 -11.09 24.09
C GLY A 173 -3.64 -11.06 24.82
N ASP A 174 -3.59 -11.65 26.00
CA ASP A 174 -2.46 -11.50 26.94
C ASP A 174 -1.11 -12.01 26.42
N HIS A 175 -1.11 -12.86 25.39
CA HIS A 175 0.09 -13.46 24.81
C HIS A 175 0.32 -13.11 23.33
N GLY A 176 -0.39 -12.09 22.82
CA GLY A 176 -0.09 -11.53 21.51
C GLY A 176 -1.30 -11.02 20.71
N SER A 177 -1.07 -10.80 19.42
CA SER A 177 -2.03 -10.17 18.52
C SER A 177 -2.24 -10.98 17.24
N SER A 178 -3.42 -10.83 16.66
CA SER A 178 -3.82 -11.47 15.41
C SER A 178 -4.60 -10.47 14.57
N MET A 179 -4.32 -10.47 13.28
CA MET A 179 -5.03 -9.64 12.30
C MET A 179 -5.29 -10.48 11.06
N PHE A 180 -6.50 -10.36 10.50
CA PHE A 180 -6.85 -10.98 9.24
C PHE A 180 -7.71 -10.01 8.42
N VAL A 181 -7.30 -9.73 7.18
CA VAL A 181 -7.91 -8.73 6.30
C VAL A 181 -8.15 -9.32 4.92
N PRO A 182 -9.29 -9.99 4.69
CA PRO A 182 -9.76 -10.29 3.35
C PRO A 182 -10.38 -9.05 2.70
N ASN A 183 -10.05 -8.83 1.43
CA ASN A 183 -10.51 -7.73 0.60
C ASN A 183 -10.85 -8.27 -0.80
N VAL A 184 -11.99 -7.84 -1.33
CA VAL A 184 -12.44 -8.13 -2.68
C VAL A 184 -12.82 -6.83 -3.38
N GLU A 185 -12.30 -6.63 -4.58
CA GLU A 185 -12.62 -5.51 -5.46
C GLU A 185 -13.13 -6.04 -6.79
N GLN A 186 -14.26 -5.51 -7.25
CA GLN A 186 -14.88 -5.83 -8.53
C GLN A 186 -14.96 -4.57 -9.39
N GLY A 187 -14.19 -4.53 -10.47
CA GLY A 187 -14.37 -3.58 -11.57
C GLY A 187 -15.65 -3.89 -12.34
N LEU A 188 -16.60 -2.98 -12.24
CA LEU A 188 -17.92 -3.12 -12.86
C LEU A 188 -17.82 -2.82 -14.37
N PRO A 189 -18.31 -3.71 -15.24
CA PRO A 189 -18.27 -3.53 -16.69
C PRO A 189 -19.36 -2.54 -17.16
N LEU A 190 -19.18 -1.25 -16.83
CA LEU A 190 -20.15 -0.21 -17.20
C LEU A 190 -20.04 0.21 -18.67
N LEU A 191 -18.83 0.32 -19.18
CA LEU A 191 -18.53 0.67 -20.58
C LEU A 191 -17.47 -0.30 -21.10
N SER A 192 -17.51 -0.60 -22.40
CA SER A 192 -16.62 -1.59 -23.03
C SER A 192 -15.13 -1.23 -22.92
N GLU A 193 -14.80 0.05 -22.81
CA GLU A 193 -13.42 0.54 -22.67
C GLU A 193 -12.93 0.58 -21.21
N TRP A 194 -13.83 0.37 -20.24
CA TRP A 194 -13.49 0.42 -18.82
C TRP A 194 -12.87 -0.89 -18.35
N LEU A 195 -12.01 -0.80 -17.34
CA LEU A 195 -11.44 -1.99 -16.71
C LEU A 195 -12.52 -2.77 -15.99
N SER A 196 -12.57 -4.07 -16.27
CA SER A 196 -13.45 -5.02 -15.60
C SER A 196 -12.65 -6.22 -15.14
N PHE A 197 -12.40 -6.27 -13.85
CA PHE A 197 -11.62 -7.32 -13.21
C PHE A 197 -12.16 -7.63 -11.82
N THR A 198 -11.86 -8.82 -11.32
CA THR A 198 -12.04 -9.18 -9.92
C THR A 198 -10.66 -9.31 -9.30
N ARG A 199 -10.43 -8.58 -8.21
CA ARG A 199 -9.23 -8.67 -7.39
C ARG A 199 -9.61 -9.19 -6.02
N VAL A 200 -8.85 -10.17 -5.53
CA VAL A 200 -8.96 -10.68 -4.17
C VAL A 200 -7.62 -10.54 -3.51
N ASN A 201 -7.57 -9.87 -2.37
CA ASN A 201 -6.37 -9.68 -1.56
C ASN A 201 -6.65 -10.19 -0.15
N THR A 202 -5.65 -10.78 0.48
CA THR A 202 -5.77 -11.24 1.86
C THR A 202 -4.46 -11.01 2.59
N ARG A 203 -4.56 -10.52 3.82
CA ARG A 203 -3.43 -10.39 4.74
C ARG A 203 -3.75 -11.05 6.07
N ALA A 204 -2.80 -11.82 6.59
CA ALA A 204 -2.84 -12.41 7.91
C ALA A 204 -1.57 -12.03 8.68
N ARG A 205 -1.71 -11.73 9.97
CA ARG A 205 -0.59 -11.43 10.85
C ARG A 205 -0.83 -12.05 12.22
N LYS A 206 0.20 -12.65 12.80
CA LYS A 206 0.17 -13.19 14.16
C LYS A 206 1.43 -12.73 14.89
N GLY A 207 1.23 -11.97 15.96
CA GLY A 207 2.26 -11.67 16.95
C GLY A 207 2.12 -12.58 18.15
N VAL A 208 3.23 -13.10 18.65
CA VAL A 208 3.32 -13.86 19.90
C VAL A 208 4.48 -13.31 20.71
N GLU A 209 4.26 -13.12 22.00
CA GLU A 209 5.28 -12.67 22.95
C GLU A 209 5.81 -13.89 23.71
N ILE A 210 7.13 -14.10 23.70
CA ILE A 210 7.83 -15.20 24.36
C ILE A 210 8.95 -14.59 25.21
N GLY A 211 8.68 -14.42 26.51
CA GLY A 211 9.60 -13.71 27.40
C GLY A 211 9.81 -12.26 26.93
N PRO A 212 11.05 -11.77 26.82
CA PRO A 212 11.32 -10.43 26.30
C PRO A 212 11.25 -10.34 24.76
N ALA A 213 11.17 -11.47 24.05
CA ALA A 213 11.18 -11.48 22.59
C ALA A 213 9.76 -11.50 22.03
N ARG A 214 9.55 -10.83 20.90
CA ARG A 214 8.31 -10.83 20.13
C ARG A 214 8.53 -11.48 18.78
N ILE A 215 7.78 -12.53 18.51
CA ILE A 215 7.75 -13.19 17.21
C ILE A 215 6.56 -12.64 16.43
N LEU A 216 6.81 -12.28 15.17
CA LEU A 216 5.79 -11.79 14.26
C LEU A 216 5.82 -12.59 12.97
N LEU A 217 4.72 -13.26 12.67
CA LEU A 217 4.48 -13.91 11.40
C LEU A 217 3.50 -13.07 10.58
N SER A 218 3.78 -12.87 9.31
CA SER A 218 2.90 -12.20 8.36
C SER A 218 2.83 -12.97 7.06
N LEU A 219 1.64 -12.99 6.48
CA LEU A 219 1.34 -13.62 5.21
C LEU A 219 0.42 -12.69 4.43
N SER A 220 0.77 -12.41 3.19
CA SER A 220 -0.05 -11.66 2.25
C SER A 220 -0.16 -12.44 0.96
N GLY A 221 -1.31 -12.40 0.33
CA GLY A 221 -1.47 -12.93 -1.01
C GLY A 221 -2.66 -12.33 -1.72
N GLY A 222 -2.69 -12.48 -3.03
CA GLY A 222 -3.79 -11.98 -3.83
C GLY A 222 -3.80 -12.52 -5.24
N HIS A 223 -4.90 -12.30 -5.92
CA HIS A 223 -5.14 -12.71 -7.29
C HIS A 223 -6.02 -11.69 -8.01
N VAL A 224 -5.69 -11.38 -9.27
CA VAL A 224 -6.51 -10.53 -10.15
C VAL A 224 -6.83 -11.23 -11.46
N LYS A 225 -8.13 -11.29 -11.79
CA LYS A 225 -8.67 -11.93 -13.00
C LYS A 225 -9.55 -10.94 -13.77
N GLY A 226 -9.50 -10.99 -15.10
CA GLY A 226 -10.25 -10.09 -15.98
C GLY A 226 -9.35 -9.10 -16.73
N ASN A 227 -9.96 -8.03 -17.22
CA ASN A 227 -9.31 -6.93 -17.92
C ASN A 227 -8.83 -5.87 -16.92
N PHE A 228 -7.53 -5.83 -16.67
CA PHE A 228 -6.87 -4.90 -15.76
C PHE A 228 -5.57 -4.40 -16.42
N SER A 229 -5.12 -3.23 -16.01
CA SER A 229 -3.90 -2.64 -16.57
C SER A 229 -2.63 -3.21 -15.94
N PRO A 230 -1.49 -3.21 -16.64
CA PRO A 230 -0.23 -3.71 -16.10
C PRO A 230 0.14 -3.09 -14.75
N TYR A 231 -0.08 -1.79 -14.57
CA TYR A 231 0.19 -1.08 -13.31
C TYR A 231 -0.73 -1.47 -12.13
N GLU A 232 -1.74 -2.31 -12.37
CA GLU A 232 -2.63 -2.91 -11.37
C GLU A 232 -2.19 -4.35 -11.00
N ALA A 233 -1.09 -4.85 -11.57
CA ALA A 233 -0.45 -6.12 -11.20
C ALA A 233 0.22 -6.06 -9.81
N PHE A 234 0.39 -7.23 -9.20
CA PHE A 234 1.06 -7.34 -7.91
C PHE A 234 2.57 -7.34 -8.08
N ALA A 235 3.21 -6.23 -7.68
CA ALA A 235 4.64 -6.15 -7.59
C ALA A 235 5.16 -6.75 -6.28
N ILE A 236 6.29 -7.46 -6.37
CA ILE A 236 6.93 -8.15 -5.25
C ILE A 236 8.38 -7.68 -5.14
N GLY A 237 8.85 -7.45 -3.91
CA GLY A 237 10.18 -6.94 -3.61
C GLY A 237 10.12 -5.53 -3.01
N GLY A 238 11.10 -5.20 -2.18
CA GLY A 238 11.17 -3.93 -1.47
C GLY A 238 10.85 -4.03 0.02
N THR A 239 10.72 -2.88 0.67
CA THR A 239 10.76 -2.77 2.14
C THR A 239 9.53 -3.38 2.83
N ASN A 240 8.40 -3.36 2.13
CA ASN A 240 7.13 -3.89 2.66
C ASN A 240 6.78 -5.28 2.08
N SER A 241 7.67 -5.89 1.28
CA SER A 241 7.47 -7.20 0.64
C SER A 241 8.62 -8.15 0.95
N VAL A 242 9.62 -8.24 0.07
CA VAL A 242 10.82 -9.07 0.26
C VAL A 242 12.01 -8.15 0.34
N ARG A 243 12.54 -7.97 1.55
CA ARG A 243 13.73 -7.13 1.79
C ARG A 243 14.96 -7.76 1.14
N GLY A 244 15.92 -6.93 0.77
CA GLY A 244 17.11 -7.34 -0.01
C GLY A 244 16.95 -7.11 -1.52
N TYR A 245 15.72 -6.90 -2.01
CA TYR A 245 15.44 -6.50 -3.39
C TYR A 245 14.98 -5.05 -3.47
N GLU A 246 15.09 -4.48 -4.67
CA GLU A 246 14.42 -3.22 -5.02
C GLU A 246 12.90 -3.39 -5.02
N GLU A 247 12.17 -2.27 -4.94
CA GLU A 247 10.72 -2.26 -5.06
C GLU A 247 10.31 -2.90 -6.40
N GLY A 248 9.54 -3.98 -6.33
CA GLY A 248 9.14 -4.74 -7.53
C GLY A 248 10.23 -5.57 -8.20
N GLY A 249 11.40 -5.74 -7.57
CA GLY A 249 12.54 -6.47 -8.13
C GLY A 249 12.40 -8.00 -8.17
N VAL A 250 11.44 -8.57 -7.44
CA VAL A 250 11.21 -10.04 -7.40
C VAL A 250 10.23 -10.48 -8.48
N GLY A 251 9.13 -9.75 -8.68
CA GLY A 251 8.08 -10.19 -9.60
C GLY A 251 7.01 -9.13 -9.84
N SER A 252 6.22 -9.33 -10.90
CA SER A 252 5.05 -8.52 -11.23
C SER A 252 4.01 -9.41 -11.87
N GLY A 253 3.08 -9.93 -11.07
CA GLY A 253 2.17 -11.00 -11.48
C GLY A 253 0.69 -10.71 -11.24
N ARG A 254 -0.17 -11.55 -11.80
CA ARG A 254 -1.62 -11.57 -11.49
C ARG A 254 -1.91 -12.15 -10.12
N SER A 255 -1.03 -13.03 -9.66
CA SER A 255 -1.12 -13.67 -8.36
C SER A 255 0.16 -13.41 -7.60
N TYR A 256 0.09 -13.37 -6.28
CA TYR A 256 1.28 -13.33 -5.46
C TYR A 256 1.03 -13.95 -4.09
N VAL A 257 2.12 -14.42 -3.48
CA VAL A 257 2.18 -14.79 -2.08
C VAL A 257 3.49 -14.25 -1.50
N VAL A 258 3.41 -13.58 -0.37
CA VAL A 258 4.55 -13.08 0.41
C VAL A 258 4.38 -13.49 1.85
N GLY A 259 5.37 -14.19 2.39
CA GLY A 259 5.45 -14.56 3.80
C GLY A 259 6.64 -13.88 4.46
N SER A 260 6.52 -13.55 5.74
CA SER A 260 7.63 -13.07 6.54
C SER A 260 7.53 -13.50 8.00
N GLY A 261 8.68 -13.90 8.55
CA GLY A 261 8.90 -14.06 9.97
C GLY A 261 9.88 -13.02 10.49
N GLU A 262 9.52 -12.35 11.58
CA GLU A 262 10.37 -11.41 12.28
C GLU A 262 10.44 -11.79 13.77
N ILE A 263 11.63 -11.64 14.35
CA ILE A 263 11.86 -11.77 15.78
C ILE A 263 12.46 -10.45 16.25
N SER A 264 11.78 -9.77 17.15
CA SER A 264 12.30 -8.57 17.82
C SER A 264 12.58 -8.81 19.29
N PHE A 265 13.60 -8.14 19.81
CA PHE A 265 14.00 -8.22 21.22
C PHE A 265 14.49 -6.84 21.70
N PRO A 266 14.20 -6.47 22.95
CA PRO A 266 14.67 -5.22 23.52
C PRO A 266 16.19 -5.23 23.63
N MET A 267 16.85 -4.13 23.27
CA MET A 267 18.30 -3.95 23.42
C MET A 267 18.62 -2.96 24.54
N PHE A 268 18.35 -1.67 24.33
CA PHE A 268 18.61 -0.61 25.30
C PHE A 268 17.63 0.54 25.12
N GLY A 269 16.94 0.94 26.20
CA GLY A 269 15.96 2.03 26.15
C GLY A 269 14.88 1.79 25.08
N PRO A 270 14.61 2.76 24.18
CA PRO A 270 13.60 2.63 23.12
C PRO A 270 14.08 1.85 21.89
N VAL A 271 15.22 1.16 21.98
CA VAL A 271 15.86 0.46 20.86
C VAL A 271 15.59 -1.04 20.93
N GLU A 272 15.01 -1.59 19.87
CA GLU A 272 14.82 -3.03 19.66
C GLU A 272 15.73 -3.53 18.54
N GLY A 273 16.29 -4.72 18.73
CA GLY A 273 16.94 -5.48 17.67
C GLY A 273 15.92 -6.34 16.95
N VAL A 274 16.08 -6.51 15.63
CA VAL A 274 15.18 -7.32 14.80
C VAL A 274 15.99 -8.23 13.90
N VAL A 275 15.58 -9.48 13.80
CA VAL A 275 16.03 -10.43 12.78
C VAL A 275 14.81 -10.86 11.97
N PHE A 276 14.98 -10.99 10.66
CA PHE A 276 13.87 -11.34 9.79
C PHE A 276 14.26 -12.25 8.64
N SER A 277 13.24 -12.94 8.13
CA SER A 277 13.29 -13.66 6.86
C SER A 277 11.97 -13.46 6.11
N ASP A 278 12.08 -13.15 4.83
CA ASP A 278 11.01 -12.89 3.89
C ASP A 278 11.12 -13.84 2.71
N TYR A 279 9.97 -14.26 2.17
CA TYR A 279 9.89 -15.01 0.93
C TYR A 279 8.70 -14.51 0.13
N GLY A 280 8.87 -14.34 -1.18
CA GLY A 280 7.82 -13.90 -2.07
C GLY A 280 7.86 -14.61 -3.42
N THR A 281 6.69 -14.83 -4.00
CA THR A 281 6.55 -15.40 -5.35
C THR A 281 5.31 -14.87 -6.05
N ASP A 282 5.42 -14.68 -7.37
CA ASP A 282 4.31 -14.33 -8.26
C ASP A 282 3.52 -15.55 -8.76
N LEU A 283 3.83 -16.74 -8.23
CA LEU A 283 3.21 -18.02 -8.59
C LEU A 283 3.33 -18.35 -10.09
N GLY A 284 4.36 -17.84 -10.77
CA GLY A 284 4.55 -18.01 -12.21
C GLY A 284 3.55 -17.22 -13.06
N SER A 285 2.84 -16.26 -12.46
CA SER A 285 1.80 -15.49 -13.15
C SER A 285 2.31 -14.21 -13.81
N GLY A 286 3.61 -13.92 -13.74
CA GLY A 286 4.25 -12.78 -14.42
C GLY A 286 3.88 -12.66 -15.91
N PRO A 287 4.09 -13.71 -16.73
CA PRO A 287 3.78 -13.69 -18.16
C PRO A 287 2.30 -13.50 -18.52
N THR A 288 1.40 -13.65 -17.53
CA THR A 288 -0.05 -13.51 -17.75
C THR A 288 -0.55 -12.09 -17.53
N VAL A 289 0.31 -11.18 -17.06
CA VAL A 289 0.05 -9.75 -16.97
C VAL A 289 0.15 -9.15 -18.38
N PRO A 290 -0.77 -8.26 -18.79
CA PRO A 290 -0.67 -7.61 -20.10
C PRO A 290 0.70 -6.96 -20.30
N GLY A 291 1.35 -7.29 -21.42
CA GLY A 291 2.69 -6.78 -21.75
C GLY A 291 3.87 -7.46 -21.05
N ASP A 292 3.65 -8.52 -20.27
CA ASP A 292 4.69 -9.29 -19.56
C ASP A 292 5.82 -8.41 -18.96
N PRO A 293 5.48 -7.48 -18.04
CA PRO A 293 6.48 -6.57 -17.49
C PRO A 293 7.57 -7.31 -16.72
N ALA A 294 7.26 -8.48 -16.14
CA ALA A 294 8.21 -9.31 -15.41
C ALA A 294 9.25 -9.96 -16.36
N GLY A 295 8.80 -10.59 -17.44
CA GLY A 295 9.66 -11.23 -18.43
C GLY A 295 10.54 -10.22 -19.16
N ALA A 296 9.98 -9.09 -19.59
CA ALA A 296 10.73 -8.02 -20.25
C ALA A 296 11.91 -7.47 -19.42
N ARG A 297 11.88 -7.66 -18.10
CA ARG A 297 12.88 -7.15 -17.14
C ARG A 297 13.65 -8.24 -16.42
N GLY A 298 13.48 -9.50 -16.83
CA GLY A 298 14.16 -10.64 -16.22
C GLY A 298 13.89 -10.79 -14.72
N LYS A 299 12.70 -10.40 -14.24
CA LYS A 299 12.34 -10.57 -12.82
C LYS A 299 12.33 -12.07 -12.49
N PRO A 300 12.90 -12.51 -11.35
CA PRO A 300 13.05 -13.93 -11.04
C PRO A 300 11.73 -14.67 -10.76
N GLY A 301 10.63 -13.96 -10.49
CA GLY A 301 9.31 -14.52 -10.18
C GLY A 301 9.18 -15.08 -8.76
N SER A 302 10.28 -15.45 -8.13
CA SER A 302 10.37 -15.75 -6.70
C SER A 302 11.68 -15.24 -6.12
N GLY A 303 11.69 -14.98 -4.82
CA GLY A 303 12.86 -14.44 -4.15
C GLY A 303 12.78 -14.57 -2.65
N HIS A 304 13.94 -14.72 -2.03
CA HIS A 304 14.07 -14.78 -0.57
C HIS A 304 15.00 -13.69 -0.06
N GLY A 305 14.61 -13.12 1.06
CA GLY A 305 15.33 -12.05 1.75
C GLY A 305 15.53 -12.41 3.20
N TYR A 306 16.69 -12.12 3.76
CA TYR A 306 16.90 -12.24 5.20
C TYR A 306 17.85 -11.17 5.68
N GLY A 307 17.78 -10.85 6.96
CA GLY A 307 18.57 -9.76 7.49
C GLY A 307 18.31 -9.46 8.94
N PHE A 308 18.87 -8.34 9.36
CA PHE A 308 18.74 -7.84 10.71
C PHE A 308 18.59 -6.32 10.66
N GLY A 309 18.07 -5.75 11.74
CA GLY A 309 17.83 -4.33 11.83
C GLY A 309 17.63 -3.85 13.24
N ILE A 310 17.46 -2.55 13.35
CA ILE A 310 17.20 -1.84 14.59
C ILE A 310 15.88 -1.09 14.43
N ARG A 311 15.04 -1.14 15.47
CA ARG A 311 13.86 -0.30 15.59
C ARG A 311 14.02 0.67 16.73
N VAL A 312 13.62 1.91 16.50
CA VAL A 312 13.69 2.98 17.50
C VAL A 312 12.32 3.63 17.61
N ASP A 313 11.73 3.56 18.80
CA ASP A 313 10.51 4.31 19.08
C ASP A 313 10.83 5.79 19.21
N SER A 314 10.39 6.58 18.23
CA SER A 314 10.58 8.02 18.19
C SER A 314 9.25 8.76 18.38
N PRO A 315 9.26 10.05 18.77
CA PRO A 315 8.06 10.88 18.81
C PRO A 315 7.32 11.00 17.46
N LEU A 316 8.02 10.73 16.35
CA LEU A 316 7.46 10.71 14.99
C LEU A 316 6.86 9.33 14.61
N GLY A 317 6.94 8.35 15.52
CA GLY A 317 6.59 6.95 15.29
C GLY A 317 7.81 6.02 15.30
N PRO A 318 7.61 4.70 15.24
CA PRO A 318 8.70 3.74 15.22
C PRO A 318 9.49 3.85 13.91
N LEU A 319 10.79 4.07 14.02
CA LEU A 319 11.75 4.09 12.91
C LEU A 319 12.39 2.73 12.77
N ARG A 320 12.58 2.26 11.54
CA ARG A 320 13.19 0.95 11.23
C ARG A 320 14.38 1.15 10.32
N LEU A 321 15.54 0.64 10.72
CA LEU A 321 16.73 0.56 9.89
C LEU A 321 17.12 -0.91 9.75
N GLU A 322 17.02 -1.45 8.55
CA GLU A 322 17.14 -2.89 8.30
C GLU A 322 18.20 -3.13 7.20
N TYR A 323 19.10 -4.07 7.42
CA TYR A 323 20.09 -4.51 6.46
C TYR A 323 19.76 -5.92 5.99
N ALA A 324 19.57 -6.08 4.68
CA ALA A 324 19.02 -7.27 4.07
C ALA A 324 19.95 -7.84 3.00
N PHE A 325 19.93 -9.16 2.87
CA PHE A 325 20.62 -9.96 1.87
C PHE A 325 19.58 -10.74 1.05
N ASN A 326 19.84 -10.96 -0.24
CA ASN A 326 19.00 -11.77 -1.13
C ASN A 326 19.74 -12.98 -1.73
N ASP A 327 19.03 -13.89 -2.43
CA ASP A 327 19.64 -15.01 -3.17
C ASP A 327 20.69 -14.57 -4.20
N GLN A 328 20.52 -13.38 -4.77
CA GLN A 328 21.39 -12.82 -5.80
C GLN A 328 22.71 -12.26 -5.23
N LYS A 329 22.95 -12.40 -3.91
CA LYS A 329 24.10 -11.87 -3.16
C LYS A 329 24.18 -10.35 -3.09
N ASP A 330 23.10 -9.66 -3.46
CA ASP A 330 22.97 -8.24 -3.22
C ASP A 330 22.73 -7.96 -1.74
N LYS A 331 23.17 -6.77 -1.33
CA LYS A 331 23.00 -6.28 0.03
C LYS A 331 22.35 -4.91 -0.02
N ARG A 332 21.29 -4.71 0.75
CA ARG A 332 20.51 -3.47 0.71
C ARG A 332 20.15 -2.98 2.08
N PHE A 333 20.19 -1.65 2.23
CA PHE A 333 19.65 -0.95 3.38
C PHE A 333 18.20 -0.58 3.10
N HIS A 334 17.34 -0.83 4.08
CA HIS A 334 15.94 -0.46 4.10
C HIS A 334 15.67 0.45 5.29
N PHE A 335 14.90 1.50 5.06
CA PHE A 335 14.47 2.46 6.07
C PHE A 335 12.93 2.60 6.10
N GLY A 336 12.29 2.23 7.19
CA GLY A 336 10.83 2.34 7.32
C GLY A 336 10.42 3.30 8.43
N VAL A 337 9.32 4.02 8.23
CA VAL A 337 8.57 4.66 9.31
C VAL A 337 7.29 3.86 9.56
N GLY A 338 6.95 3.65 10.82
CA GLY A 338 5.79 2.85 11.22
C GLY A 338 6.08 1.36 11.27
N HIS A 339 5.10 0.59 11.73
CA HIS A 339 5.17 -0.87 11.68
C HIS A 339 5.06 -1.37 10.25
N ARG A 340 5.64 -2.54 9.97
CA ARG A 340 5.43 -3.22 8.69
C ARG A 340 3.94 -3.46 8.45
N ASN A 341 3.48 -3.09 7.26
CA ASN A 341 2.13 -3.32 6.76
C ASN A 341 1.95 -4.77 6.34
#